data_AF-A0A0C7N5H8-F1
#
_entry.id   AF-A0A0C7N5H8-F1
#
_cell.length_a   1.000
_cell.length_b   1.000
_cell.length_c   1.000
_cell.angle_alpha   90.00
_cell.angle_beta   90.00
_cell.angle_gamma   90.00
#
_symmetry.space_group_name_H-M   'P 1'
#
loop_
_entity.id
_entity.type
_entity.pdbx_description
1 polymer ?
#
loop_
_entity_poly.entity_id
_entity_poly.type
_entity_poly.pdbx_seq_one_letter_code
_entity_poly.pdbx_strand_id
1 'polypeptide(L)'
;MAEPHSVITQVSADQGPPALMQDQGQEFMDDDSLIHLNIQENHYCITRDQLMSLPESLLLCLFPSGVFMDRTGQVITNLTSQDEVYVGNFPPDCFEYIMENYVRAQEDLINFPVDEIFERSHVSHEPSRFFGFTSPSSNPSSSSDSEAEILHEKPSLIVLREDMDYYCVPVQSLAFPENVSEDLKLELNENFIAQVKIAAGSYLSSQSSVFQGLRSSNRLKKPAKSASGTPGKLGPAEQHLMDMLCSSGFHDSSKWGNRAQEPGKTVISSLSLCRLMNETTQEFRDKYEEAKRNYDDRTEASRAQSESPSLTPLVSQTSQSGDYKRKSRLSSLADNVKSRSSSRQRSRSRQRQDVPPTLYELVPKPDINSKLLLFWKKPARKCWWGEEEVKLVLKLYGEYNKATGELLLLPEGPIVDVEVPVKLHIRRVWTLELSVVGVE
;
A
#
# COMPACT_ATOMS: atom_id res chain seq x y z
N MET A 1 -3.97 -48.76 -47.96
CA MET A 1 -3.36 -48.37 -46.67
C MET A 1 -2.75 -47.01 -46.88
N ALA A 2 -3.42 -45.97 -46.37
CA ALA A 2 -2.96 -44.59 -46.47
C ALA A 2 -2.45 -44.18 -45.08
N GLU A 3 -1.21 -43.70 -45.00
CA GLU A 3 -0.61 -43.22 -43.76
C GLU A 3 -1.22 -41.87 -43.34
N PRO A 4 -1.36 -41.61 -42.03
CA PRO A 4 -1.84 -40.31 -41.55
C PRO A 4 -0.69 -39.28 -41.54
N HIS A 5 -0.85 -38.21 -42.33
CA HIS A 5 0.01 -37.03 -42.22
C HIS A 5 -0.38 -36.23 -40.97
N SER A 6 0.53 -36.18 -40.00
CA SER A 6 0.41 -35.34 -38.80
C SER A 6 0.54 -33.86 -39.19
N VAL A 7 -0.46 -33.04 -38.84
CA VAL A 7 -0.39 -31.58 -38.99
C VAL A 7 0.47 -31.04 -37.84
N ILE A 8 1.77 -30.90 -38.10
CA ILE A 8 2.68 -30.12 -37.25
C ILE A 8 2.43 -28.65 -37.57
N THR A 9 1.73 -27.95 -36.68
CA THR A 9 1.74 -26.49 -36.65
C THR A 9 3.16 -26.04 -36.30
N GLN A 10 3.92 -25.63 -37.32
CA GLN A 10 5.17 -24.92 -37.12
C GLN A 10 4.84 -23.55 -36.52
N VAL A 11 5.19 -23.36 -35.25
CA VAL A 11 5.19 -22.05 -34.61
C VAL A 11 6.51 -21.40 -35.01
N SER A 12 6.46 -20.36 -35.84
CA SER A 12 7.60 -19.48 -36.06
C SER A 12 8.03 -18.92 -34.71
N ALA A 13 9.29 -19.11 -34.33
CA ALA A 13 9.87 -18.49 -33.16
C ALA A 13 10.00 -16.98 -33.45
N ASP A 14 8.96 -16.21 -33.12
CA ASP A 14 8.97 -14.77 -33.27
C ASP A 14 9.64 -14.15 -32.03
N GLN A 15 10.85 -13.66 -32.29
CA GLN A 15 11.59 -12.57 -31.65
C GLN A 15 11.76 -12.57 -30.13
N GLY A 16 13.02 -12.38 -29.73
CA GLY A 16 13.47 -12.34 -28.34
C GLY A 16 12.78 -11.26 -27.49
N PRO A 17 13.14 -11.17 -26.20
CA PRO A 17 12.55 -10.18 -25.30
C PRO A 17 12.66 -8.77 -25.92
N PRO A 18 11.58 -7.95 -25.88
CA PRO A 18 11.66 -6.59 -26.37
C PRO A 18 12.79 -5.88 -25.64
N ALA A 19 13.57 -5.11 -26.39
CA ALA A 19 14.68 -4.37 -25.84
C ALA A 19 14.17 -3.44 -24.73
N LEU A 20 14.56 -3.74 -23.49
CA LEU A 20 14.56 -2.77 -22.40
C LEU A 20 15.28 -1.53 -22.91
N MET A 21 14.70 -0.34 -22.68
CA MET A 21 15.26 0.97 -23.02
C MET A 21 16.77 0.97 -22.79
N GLN A 22 17.54 0.82 -23.87
CA GLN A 22 18.98 1.01 -23.83
C GLN A 22 19.23 2.50 -24.00
N ASP A 23 19.86 3.06 -22.96
CA ASP A 23 20.49 4.36 -22.93
C ASP A 23 21.46 4.50 -24.12
N GLN A 24 20.98 5.06 -25.22
CA GLN A 24 21.82 5.55 -26.31
C GLN A 24 21.62 7.06 -26.38
N GLY A 25 22.66 7.77 -25.92
CA GLY A 25 22.69 9.22 -25.84
C GLY A 25 22.34 9.88 -27.16
N GLN A 26 21.16 10.50 -27.20
CA GLN A 26 20.73 11.43 -28.23
C GLN A 26 19.64 12.33 -27.63
N GLU A 27 19.98 13.61 -27.47
CA GLU A 27 19.13 14.73 -26.99
C GLU A 27 17.95 14.29 -26.13
N PHE A 28 18.24 13.90 -24.89
CA PHE A 28 17.23 13.65 -23.89
C PHE A 28 16.40 14.93 -23.73
N MET A 29 15.10 14.79 -23.98
CA MET A 29 14.06 15.62 -23.38
C MET A 29 14.44 15.94 -21.92
N ASP A 30 14.50 17.22 -21.54
CA ASP A 30 14.73 17.65 -20.15
C ASP A 30 13.82 16.84 -19.22
N ASP A 31 14.28 16.48 -18.02
CA ASP A 31 13.52 15.69 -17.02
C ASP A 31 12.10 16.27 -16.73
N ASP A 32 11.92 17.58 -16.95
CA ASP A 32 10.64 18.31 -16.86
C ASP A 32 9.74 18.20 -18.12
N SER A 33 10.06 17.34 -19.07
CA SER A 33 9.29 17.23 -20.31
C SER A 33 7.90 16.66 -20.05
N LEU A 34 6.89 17.43 -20.45
CA LEU A 34 5.48 17.07 -20.31
C LEU A 34 5.10 15.97 -21.30
N ILE A 35 4.52 14.91 -20.76
CA ILE A 35 3.93 13.78 -21.47
C ILE A 35 2.42 13.96 -21.46
N HIS A 36 1.79 13.93 -22.64
CA HIS A 36 0.36 13.95 -22.79
C HIS A 36 -0.17 12.51 -22.88
N LEU A 37 -0.95 12.10 -21.87
CA LEU A 37 -1.59 10.80 -21.80
C LEU A 37 -3.08 10.94 -22.12
N ASN A 38 -3.58 10.12 -23.03
CA ASN A 38 -4.99 9.93 -23.31
C ASN A 38 -5.44 8.55 -22.81
N ILE A 39 -6.08 8.52 -21.64
CA ILE A 39 -6.56 7.29 -20.98
C ILE A 39 -8.08 7.21 -21.14
N GLN A 40 -8.55 6.31 -22.01
CA GLN A 40 -9.98 6.17 -22.34
C GLN A 40 -10.67 7.51 -22.68
N GLU A 41 -10.04 8.32 -23.54
CA GLU A 41 -10.48 9.66 -23.95
C GLU A 41 -10.41 10.74 -22.85
N ASN A 42 -9.77 10.45 -21.70
CA ASN A 42 -9.46 11.44 -20.68
C ASN A 42 -8.00 11.88 -20.82
N HIS A 43 -7.77 13.19 -20.83
CA HIS A 43 -6.48 13.78 -21.13
C HIS A 43 -5.77 14.21 -19.84
N TYR A 44 -4.53 13.75 -19.66
CA TYR A 44 -3.68 14.07 -18.52
C TYR A 44 -2.32 14.56 -19.01
N CYS A 45 -1.77 15.55 -18.31
CA CYS A 45 -0.38 15.98 -18.51
C CYS A 45 0.43 15.61 -17.28
N ILE A 46 1.51 14.87 -17.48
CA ILE A 46 2.41 14.40 -16.41
C ILE A 46 3.86 14.63 -16.85
N THR A 47 4.76 14.94 -15.93
CA THR A 47 6.19 15.01 -16.28
C THR A 47 6.77 13.61 -16.45
N ARG A 48 7.86 13.50 -17.23
CA ARG A 48 8.60 12.25 -17.36
C ARG A 48 9.01 11.69 -16.00
N ASP A 49 9.56 12.53 -15.12
CA ASP A 49 9.98 12.13 -13.77
C ASP A 49 8.84 11.59 -12.93
N GLN A 50 7.68 12.26 -12.95
CA GLN A 50 6.51 11.78 -12.22
C GLN A 50 6.07 10.40 -12.71
N LEU A 51 6.09 10.19 -14.03
CA LEU A 51 5.74 8.89 -14.60
C LEU A 51 6.78 7.83 -14.23
N MET A 52 8.08 8.12 -14.38
CA MET A 52 9.17 7.18 -14.12
C MET A 52 9.38 6.91 -12.62
N SER A 53 8.88 7.77 -11.73
CA SER A 53 8.86 7.53 -10.28
C SER A 53 7.89 6.43 -9.85
N LEU A 54 6.94 6.06 -10.71
CA LEU A 54 6.03 4.95 -10.44
C LEU A 54 6.78 3.61 -10.54
N PRO A 55 6.49 2.63 -9.67
CA PRO A 55 7.07 1.31 -9.77
C PRO A 55 6.80 0.68 -11.14
N GLU A 56 7.77 -0.11 -11.61
CA GLU A 56 7.68 -0.86 -12.88
C GLU A 56 6.36 -1.63 -12.98
N SER A 57 5.89 -2.19 -11.86
CA SER A 57 4.67 -2.99 -11.86
C SER A 57 3.39 -2.17 -12.12
N LEU A 58 3.37 -0.87 -11.84
CA LEU A 58 2.30 0.06 -12.22
C LEU A 58 2.48 0.56 -13.66
N LEU A 59 3.71 0.84 -14.07
CA LEU A 59 4.02 1.22 -15.45
C LEU A 59 3.62 0.13 -16.44
N LEU A 60 3.83 -1.15 -16.11
CA LEU A 60 3.39 -2.28 -16.91
C LEU A 60 1.85 -2.45 -16.96
N CYS A 61 1.11 -1.86 -16.01
CA CYS A 61 -0.35 -1.81 -16.11
C CYS A 61 -0.81 -0.73 -17.09
N LEU A 62 -0.13 0.41 -17.12
CA LEU A 62 -0.41 1.52 -18.04
C LEU A 62 0.07 1.21 -19.47
N PHE A 63 1.25 0.59 -19.58
CA PHE A 63 1.93 0.26 -20.84
C PHE A 63 2.30 -1.23 -20.85
N PRO A 64 1.35 -2.14 -21.16
CA PRO A 64 1.59 -3.59 -21.10
C PRO A 64 2.74 -4.08 -21.99
N SER A 65 2.98 -3.40 -23.11
CA SER A 65 4.06 -3.71 -24.04
C SER A 65 5.40 -3.05 -23.67
N GLY A 66 5.44 -2.24 -22.62
CA GLY A 66 6.62 -1.45 -22.23
C GLY A 66 6.96 -0.33 -23.22
N VAL A 67 6.05 0.01 -24.14
CA VAL A 67 6.24 1.06 -25.16
C VAL A 67 5.03 1.99 -25.20
N PHE A 68 5.27 3.25 -25.59
CA PHE A 68 4.21 4.21 -25.86
C PHE A 68 3.60 3.95 -27.23
N MET A 69 2.27 4.08 -27.32
CA MET A 69 1.52 3.91 -28.55
C MET A 69 0.59 5.09 -28.78
N ASP A 70 0.39 5.45 -30.04
CA ASP A 70 -0.62 6.44 -30.43
C ASP A 70 -2.03 5.80 -30.52
N ARG A 71 -3.04 6.61 -30.86
CA ARG A 71 -4.43 6.16 -31.03
C ARG A 71 -4.60 5.09 -32.13
N THR A 72 -3.68 5.03 -33.10
CA THR A 72 -3.68 4.04 -34.17
C THR A 72 -2.95 2.75 -33.80
N GLY A 73 -2.31 2.71 -32.63
CA GLY A 73 -1.51 1.58 -32.15
C GLY A 73 -0.08 1.58 -32.71
N GLN A 74 0.38 2.67 -33.33
CA GLN A 74 1.79 2.80 -33.74
C GLN A 74 2.66 3.12 -32.54
N VAL A 75 3.82 2.47 -32.47
CA VAL A 75 4.79 2.69 -31.41
C VAL A 75 5.45 4.06 -31.59
N ILE A 76 5.40 4.88 -30.55
CA ILE A 76 6.07 6.17 -30.49
C ILE A 76 7.49 5.94 -29.95
N THR A 77 8.49 6.08 -30.82
CA THR A 77 9.91 5.84 -30.45
C THR A 77 10.55 7.06 -29.80
N ASN A 78 10.23 8.26 -30.29
CA ASN A 78 10.75 9.52 -29.78
C ASN A 78 9.57 10.40 -29.35
N LEU A 79 9.23 10.35 -28.07
CA LEU A 79 8.12 11.11 -27.51
C LEU A 79 8.43 12.61 -27.53
N THR A 80 7.62 13.39 -28.23
CA THR A 80 7.67 14.86 -28.24
C THR A 80 6.50 15.45 -27.45
N SER A 81 6.59 16.73 -27.08
CA SER A 81 5.52 17.43 -26.35
C SER A 81 4.21 17.60 -27.14
N GLN A 82 4.21 17.29 -28.44
CA GLN A 82 3.01 17.30 -29.28
C GLN A 82 2.37 15.91 -29.43
N ASP A 83 3.06 14.86 -29.02
CA ASP A 83 2.57 13.50 -29.14
C ASP A 83 1.58 13.17 -28.01
N GLU A 84 0.57 12.38 -28.35
CA GLU A 84 -0.41 11.87 -27.41
C GLU A 84 -0.23 10.36 -27.26
N VAL A 85 0.05 9.91 -26.03
CA VAL A 85 0.14 8.48 -25.71
C VAL A 85 -1.25 7.96 -25.36
N TYR A 86 -1.77 7.06 -26.17
CA TYR A 86 -3.11 6.50 -26.00
C TYR A 86 -3.10 5.20 -25.17
N VAL A 87 -3.95 5.15 -24.16
CA VAL A 87 -4.13 4.00 -23.26
C VAL A 87 -5.61 3.62 -23.21
N GLY A 88 -6.01 2.66 -24.05
CA GLY A 88 -7.42 2.25 -24.19
C GLY A 88 -7.92 1.27 -23.12
N ASN A 89 -7.03 0.48 -22.52
CA ASN A 89 -7.40 -0.64 -21.64
C ASN A 89 -7.06 -0.39 -20.17
N PHE A 90 -7.09 0.87 -19.73
CA PHE A 90 -6.80 1.25 -18.34
C PHE A 90 -7.88 2.21 -17.82
N PRO A 91 -8.49 1.97 -16.64
CA PRO A 91 -9.52 2.86 -16.11
C PRO A 91 -8.94 4.22 -15.69
N PRO A 92 -9.55 5.36 -16.08
CA PRO A 92 -9.07 6.71 -15.72
C PRO A 92 -9.07 6.92 -14.19
N ASP A 93 -10.13 6.52 -13.49
CA ASP A 93 -10.22 6.60 -12.03
C ASP A 93 -9.07 5.86 -11.31
N CYS A 94 -8.55 4.79 -11.92
CA CYS A 94 -7.39 4.06 -11.40
C CYS A 94 -6.11 4.90 -11.52
N PHE A 95 -5.95 5.63 -12.62
CA PHE A 95 -4.79 6.49 -12.86
C PHE A 95 -4.81 7.67 -11.88
N GLU A 96 -5.95 8.34 -11.74
CA GLU A 96 -6.13 9.41 -10.76
C GLU A 96 -5.82 8.93 -9.34
N TYR A 97 -6.33 7.76 -8.95
CA TYR A 97 -6.04 7.15 -7.65
C TYR A 97 -4.54 6.87 -7.45
N ILE A 98 -3.84 6.39 -8.48
CA ILE A 98 -2.38 6.21 -8.43
C ILE A 98 -1.69 7.55 -8.20
N MET A 99 -1.97 8.52 -9.06
CA MET A 99 -1.31 9.81 -9.03
C MET A 99 -1.57 10.57 -7.72
N GLU A 100 -2.80 10.55 -7.21
CA GLU A 100 -3.16 11.17 -5.93
C GLU A 100 -2.30 10.64 -4.77
N ASN A 101 -2.04 9.33 -4.72
CA ASN A 101 -1.22 8.72 -3.68
C ASN A 101 0.28 9.04 -3.84
N TYR A 102 0.80 9.00 -5.06
CA TYR A 102 2.22 9.26 -5.33
C TYR A 102 2.59 10.74 -5.23
N VAL A 103 1.72 11.64 -5.71
CA VAL A 103 1.91 13.09 -5.58
C VAL A 103 1.95 13.49 -4.10
N ARG A 104 1.00 13.02 -3.29
CA ARG A 104 1.02 13.26 -1.83
C ARG A 104 2.31 12.75 -1.19
N ALA A 105 2.74 11.55 -1.56
CA ALA A 105 3.97 10.97 -1.04
C ALA A 105 5.22 11.77 -1.40
N GLN A 106 5.24 12.33 -2.62
CA GLN A 106 6.31 13.19 -3.11
C GLN A 106 6.29 14.56 -2.42
N GLU A 107 5.10 15.15 -2.24
CA GLU A 107 4.91 16.39 -1.48
C GLU A 107 5.41 16.24 -0.03
N ASP A 108 5.11 15.11 0.62
CA ASP A 108 5.63 14.79 1.95
C ASP A 108 7.17 14.72 1.95
N LEU A 109 7.77 14.09 0.93
CA LEU A 109 9.22 13.98 0.82
C LEU A 109 9.90 15.35 0.71
N ILE A 110 9.35 16.23 -0.12
CA ILE A 110 9.95 17.54 -0.44
C ILE A 110 9.70 18.54 0.68
N ASN A 111 8.45 18.65 1.15
CA ASN A 111 8.06 19.69 2.09
C ASN A 111 8.33 19.31 3.54
N PHE A 112 8.43 18.01 3.85
CA PHE A 112 8.52 17.52 5.21
C PHE A 112 9.61 16.45 5.42
N PRO A 113 10.89 16.75 5.11
CA PRO A 113 11.99 15.81 5.34
C PRO A 113 12.15 15.48 6.85
N VAL A 114 12.09 14.19 7.17
CA VAL A 114 12.09 13.64 8.54
C VAL A 114 13.30 14.13 9.35
N ASP A 115 14.49 14.15 8.74
CA ASP A 115 15.72 14.52 9.43
C ASP A 115 15.73 15.99 9.86
N GLU A 116 15.15 16.88 9.05
CA GLU A 116 15.06 18.31 9.35
C GLU A 116 13.97 18.61 10.38
N ILE A 117 12.80 17.97 10.24
CA ILE A 117 11.65 18.22 11.13
C ILE A 117 11.88 17.72 12.55
N PHE A 118 12.50 16.55 12.68
CA PHE A 118 12.66 15.90 13.99
C PHE A 118 14.08 16.03 14.55
N GLU A 119 14.94 16.84 13.92
CA GLU A 119 16.32 17.09 14.33
C GLU A 119 17.07 15.79 14.67
N ARG A 120 16.91 14.74 13.84
CA ARG A 120 17.67 13.51 14.01
C ARG A 120 19.14 13.85 13.82
N SER A 121 19.87 13.95 14.94
CA SER A 121 21.27 14.38 14.96
C SER A 121 22.07 13.66 13.89
N HIS A 122 22.61 14.42 12.92
CA HIS A 122 23.46 13.92 11.84
C HIS A 122 24.61 13.09 12.42
N VAL A 123 24.46 11.76 12.47
CA VAL A 123 25.61 10.86 12.44
C VAL A 123 26.05 10.82 10.98
N SER A 124 26.67 11.90 10.51
CA SER A 124 27.42 12.04 9.25
C SER A 124 27.22 10.88 8.25
N HIS A 125 26.06 10.83 7.60
CA HIS A 125 25.92 10.08 6.36
C HIS A 125 26.46 11.00 5.26
N GLU A 126 27.70 10.77 4.83
CA GLU A 126 28.10 11.21 3.50
C GLU A 126 27.07 10.68 2.49
N PRO A 127 26.83 11.39 1.37
CA PRO A 127 26.06 10.86 0.24
C PRO A 127 26.89 9.75 -0.41
N SER A 128 26.91 8.59 0.25
CA SER A 128 27.61 7.41 -0.19
C SER A 128 26.86 6.88 -1.38
N ARG A 129 27.46 7.08 -2.56
CA ARG A 129 27.15 6.42 -3.83
C ARG A 129 26.56 5.03 -3.57
N PHE A 130 25.24 4.94 -3.72
CA PHE A 130 24.41 3.82 -3.25
C PHE A 130 24.54 2.54 -4.10
N PHE A 131 25.38 2.51 -5.14
CA PHE A 131 25.61 1.30 -5.93
C PHE A 131 27.09 1.10 -6.28
N GLY A 132 27.71 0.10 -5.64
CA GLY A 132 29.03 -0.42 -5.98
C GLY A 132 29.12 -1.88 -5.55
N PHE A 133 28.79 -2.79 -6.47
CA PHE A 133 29.01 -4.23 -6.31
C PHE A 133 30.53 -4.51 -6.27
N THR A 134 31.18 -4.37 -5.11
CA THR A 134 32.56 -4.88 -4.90
C THR A 134 32.83 -5.28 -3.44
N SER A 135 33.29 -6.52 -3.27
CA SER A 135 34.01 -7.14 -2.14
C SER A 135 33.23 -7.67 -0.91
N PRO A 136 33.37 -8.97 -0.57
CA PRO A 136 32.77 -9.58 0.62
C PRO A 136 33.73 -9.46 1.81
N SER A 137 33.70 -8.35 2.53
CA SER A 137 34.37 -8.27 3.84
C SER A 137 33.78 -7.19 4.74
N SER A 138 32.54 -7.39 5.20
CA SER A 138 32.04 -6.72 6.40
C SER A 138 30.95 -7.59 7.04
N ASN A 139 30.91 -7.59 8.37
CA ASN A 139 30.03 -8.44 9.19
C ASN A 139 28.55 -8.30 8.79
N PRO A 140 27.79 -9.40 8.66
CA PRO A 140 26.40 -9.38 8.19
C PRO A 140 25.36 -8.92 9.23
N SER A 141 25.77 -8.30 10.35
CA SER A 141 24.87 -8.00 11.47
C SER A 141 24.45 -6.54 11.59
N SER A 142 24.96 -5.62 10.75
CA SER A 142 24.66 -4.18 10.84
C SER A 142 23.97 -3.59 9.61
N SER A 143 23.84 -4.33 8.51
CA SER A 143 23.20 -3.81 7.28
C SER A 143 21.66 -3.83 7.38
N SER A 144 21.08 -4.79 8.10
CA SER A 144 19.61 -4.93 8.19
C SER A 144 18.95 -3.82 8.98
N ASP A 145 19.62 -3.27 10.00
CA ASP A 145 19.08 -2.16 10.80
C ASP A 145 19.10 -0.85 10.01
N SER A 146 20.15 -0.61 9.21
CA SER A 146 20.23 0.56 8.34
C SER A 146 19.19 0.52 7.22
N GLU A 147 18.93 -0.66 6.65
CA GLU A 147 17.86 -0.80 5.65
C GLU A 147 16.47 -0.61 6.26
N ALA A 148 16.25 -1.01 7.52
CA ALA A 148 14.97 -0.80 8.19
C ALA A 148 14.68 0.67 8.50
N GLU A 149 15.70 1.50 8.74
CA GLU A 149 15.53 2.95 8.96
C GLU A 149 14.99 3.68 7.72
N ILE A 150 15.22 3.17 6.51
CA ILE A 150 14.68 3.80 5.29
C ILE A 150 13.15 3.91 5.32
N LEU A 151 12.48 2.94 5.95
CA LEU A 151 11.02 2.92 6.10
C LEU A 151 10.52 3.98 7.08
N HIS A 152 11.41 4.53 7.90
CA HIS A 152 11.14 5.61 8.85
C HIS A 152 11.54 6.99 8.31
N GLU A 153 12.50 7.03 7.38
CA GLU A 153 13.00 8.28 6.79
C GLU A 153 12.23 8.67 5.52
N LYS A 154 11.77 7.67 4.75
CA LYS A 154 11.22 7.89 3.41
C LYS A 154 9.75 7.54 3.31
N PRO A 155 8.95 8.41 2.68
CA PRO A 155 7.65 8.10 2.09
C PRO A 155 7.59 6.71 1.43
N SER A 156 6.80 5.79 2.00
CA SER A 156 6.66 4.43 1.45
C SER A 156 5.21 4.07 1.15
N LEU A 157 4.95 3.42 0.02
CA LEU A 157 3.63 2.91 -0.38
C LEU A 157 3.68 1.41 -0.58
N ILE A 158 2.69 0.72 -0.03
CA ILE A 158 2.40 -0.66 -0.38
C ILE A 158 1.48 -0.67 -1.60
N VAL A 159 1.95 -1.31 -2.66
CA VAL A 159 1.21 -1.54 -3.90
C VAL A 159 0.69 -2.97 -3.88
N LEU A 160 -0.62 -3.13 -3.71
CA LEU A 160 -1.29 -4.42 -3.76
C LEU A 160 -2.18 -4.50 -5.00
N ARG A 161 -1.90 -5.47 -5.88
CA ARG A 161 -2.68 -5.74 -7.09
C ARG A 161 -3.31 -7.12 -7.04
N GLU A 162 -4.49 -7.25 -7.62
CA GLU A 162 -5.14 -8.52 -7.89
C GLU A 162 -5.54 -8.60 -9.37
N ASP A 163 -5.03 -9.62 -10.06
CA ASP A 163 -5.55 -10.05 -11.35
C ASP A 163 -6.42 -11.29 -11.12
N MET A 164 -7.71 -11.18 -11.45
CA MET A 164 -8.69 -12.23 -11.19
C MET A 164 -9.31 -12.72 -12.50
N ASP A 165 -9.02 -13.98 -12.86
CA ASP A 165 -9.71 -14.67 -13.95
C ASP A 165 -10.91 -15.43 -13.38
N TYR A 166 -12.05 -15.38 -14.07
CA TYR A 166 -13.22 -16.17 -13.68
C TYR A 166 -13.78 -16.97 -14.85
N TYR A 167 -14.21 -18.19 -14.55
CA TYR A 167 -14.78 -19.13 -15.50
C TYR A 167 -16.19 -19.49 -15.06
N CYS A 168 -17.15 -19.27 -15.94
CA CYS A 168 -18.57 -19.46 -15.65
C CYS A 168 -19.05 -20.81 -16.19
N VAL A 169 -19.62 -21.64 -15.31
CA VAL A 169 -20.27 -22.89 -15.68
C VAL A 169 -21.74 -22.79 -15.27
N PRO A 170 -22.63 -22.35 -16.18
CA PRO A 170 -24.07 -22.35 -15.89
C PRO A 170 -24.56 -23.80 -15.80
N VAL A 171 -25.39 -24.10 -14.80
CA VAL A 171 -25.98 -25.44 -14.61
C VAL A 171 -27.45 -25.50 -15.08
N GLN A 172 -27.93 -24.41 -15.66
CA GLN A 172 -29.29 -24.26 -16.15
C GLN A 172 -29.51 -25.08 -17.43
N SER A 173 -30.61 -25.85 -17.46
CA SER A 173 -31.04 -26.56 -18.67
C SER A 173 -31.64 -25.56 -19.66
N LEU A 174 -31.16 -25.58 -20.92
CA LEU A 174 -31.59 -24.70 -21.99
C LEU A 174 -32.47 -25.45 -22.98
N ALA A 175 -33.56 -24.82 -23.39
CA ALA A 175 -34.43 -25.28 -24.47
C ALA A 175 -34.43 -24.24 -25.61
N PHE A 176 -34.69 -24.71 -26.83
CA PHE A 176 -34.77 -23.87 -28.03
C PHE A 176 -36.08 -24.17 -28.76
N PRO A 177 -36.63 -23.23 -29.55
CA PRO A 177 -37.84 -23.49 -30.29
C PRO A 177 -37.61 -24.58 -31.36
N GLU A 178 -38.64 -25.38 -31.65
CA GLU A 178 -38.50 -26.59 -32.49
C GLU A 178 -38.16 -26.29 -33.96
N ASN A 179 -38.60 -25.15 -34.48
CA ASN A 179 -38.50 -24.80 -35.91
C ASN A 179 -37.31 -23.90 -36.27
N VAL A 180 -36.27 -23.86 -35.43
CA VAL A 180 -35.16 -22.92 -35.57
C VAL A 180 -33.92 -23.63 -36.13
N SER A 181 -33.18 -22.97 -37.02
CA SER A 181 -31.91 -23.48 -37.57
C SER A 181 -30.87 -23.69 -36.46
N GLU A 182 -29.96 -24.63 -36.67
CA GLU A 182 -28.84 -24.89 -35.73
C GLU A 182 -27.95 -23.67 -35.52
N ASP A 183 -27.75 -22.86 -36.57
CA ASP A 183 -26.96 -21.62 -36.49
C ASP A 183 -27.56 -20.63 -35.49
N LEU A 184 -28.89 -20.46 -35.50
CA LEU A 184 -29.56 -19.56 -34.57
C LEU A 184 -29.60 -20.13 -33.15
N LYS A 185 -29.64 -21.46 -32.97
CA LYS A 185 -29.48 -22.07 -31.64
C LYS A 185 -28.09 -21.78 -31.06
N LEU A 186 -27.05 -21.84 -31.89
CA LEU A 186 -25.69 -21.50 -31.48
C LEU A 186 -25.60 -20.03 -31.07
N GLU A 187 -26.12 -19.12 -31.89
CA GLU A 187 -26.15 -17.68 -31.59
C GLU A 187 -26.90 -17.37 -30.27
N LEU A 188 -28.05 -18.00 -30.04
CA LEU A 188 -28.80 -17.86 -28.79
C LEU A 188 -28.00 -18.34 -27.58
N ASN A 189 -27.31 -19.47 -27.72
CA ASN A 189 -26.45 -20.01 -26.66
C ASN A 189 -25.23 -19.11 -26.39
N GLU A 190 -24.60 -18.56 -27.43
CA GLU A 190 -23.49 -17.62 -27.29
C GLU A 190 -23.92 -16.35 -26.57
N ASN A 191 -25.08 -15.79 -26.93
CA ASN A 191 -25.67 -14.65 -26.23
C ASN A 191 -25.98 -14.98 -24.77
N PHE A 192 -26.54 -16.15 -24.47
CA PHE A 192 -26.77 -16.61 -23.11
C PHE A 192 -25.46 -16.65 -22.30
N ILE A 193 -24.42 -17.28 -22.83
CA ILE A 193 -23.11 -17.37 -22.17
C ILE A 193 -22.47 -15.99 -22.00
N ALA A 194 -22.62 -15.08 -22.97
CA ALA A 194 -22.14 -13.72 -22.86
C ALA A 194 -22.81 -12.98 -21.69
N GLN A 195 -24.14 -13.09 -21.56
CA GLN A 195 -24.87 -12.50 -20.43
C GLN A 195 -24.47 -13.11 -19.08
N VAL A 196 -24.26 -14.42 -19.02
CA VAL A 196 -23.71 -15.09 -17.82
C VAL A 196 -22.36 -14.49 -17.44
N LYS A 197 -21.44 -14.32 -18.40
CA LYS A 197 -20.09 -13.77 -18.14
C LYS A 197 -20.14 -12.32 -17.67
N ILE A 198 -21.02 -11.50 -18.24
CA ILE A 198 -21.23 -10.10 -17.84
C ILE A 198 -21.81 -10.03 -16.43
N ALA A 199 -22.86 -10.80 -16.14
CA ALA A 199 -23.47 -10.83 -14.81
C ALA A 199 -22.51 -11.35 -13.73
N ALA A 200 -21.71 -12.38 -14.04
CA ALA A 200 -20.68 -12.89 -13.14
C ALA A 200 -19.60 -11.84 -12.88
N GLY A 201 -19.15 -11.14 -13.92
CA GLY A 201 -18.19 -10.04 -13.80
C GLY A 201 -18.71 -8.90 -12.93
N SER A 202 -19.96 -8.47 -13.13
CA SER A 202 -20.63 -7.46 -12.29
C SER A 202 -20.73 -7.92 -10.83
N TYR A 203 -21.15 -9.16 -10.60
CA TYR A 203 -21.22 -9.76 -9.26
C TYR A 203 -19.84 -9.75 -8.56
N LEU A 204 -18.80 -10.25 -9.22
CA LEU A 204 -17.46 -10.33 -8.66
C LEU A 204 -16.76 -8.95 -8.54
N SER A 205 -17.17 -7.97 -9.33
CA SER A 205 -16.69 -6.58 -9.20
C SER A 205 -17.31 -5.88 -7.98
N SER A 206 -18.54 -6.23 -7.60
CA SER A 206 -19.18 -5.71 -6.38
C SER A 206 -18.50 -6.16 -5.08
N GLN A 207 -17.75 -7.27 -5.14
CA GLN A 207 -16.94 -7.79 -4.03
C GLN A 207 -15.70 -6.91 -3.83
N SER A 208 -15.86 -5.83 -3.06
CA SER A 208 -14.84 -4.78 -2.91
C SER A 208 -13.79 -5.03 -1.83
N SER A 209 -13.97 -6.02 -0.94
CA SER A 209 -13.03 -6.26 0.17
C SER A 209 -11.69 -6.82 -0.34
N VAL A 210 -10.59 -6.21 0.11
CA VAL A 210 -9.23 -6.66 -0.22
C VAL A 210 -9.00 -8.09 0.28
N PHE A 211 -9.34 -8.37 1.54
CA PHE A 211 -9.02 -9.66 2.18
C PHE A 211 -10.02 -10.79 1.88
N GLN A 212 -11.11 -10.52 1.16
CA GLN A 212 -12.11 -11.54 0.82
C GLN A 212 -11.50 -12.70 0.02
N GLY A 213 -10.61 -12.41 -0.92
CA GLY A 213 -9.94 -13.43 -1.75
C GLY A 213 -9.09 -14.43 -0.95
N LEU A 214 -8.48 -13.99 0.16
CA LEU A 214 -7.68 -14.86 1.02
C LEU A 214 -8.54 -15.86 1.79
N ARG A 215 -9.78 -15.46 2.13
CA ARG A 215 -10.74 -16.28 2.88
C ARG A 215 -11.41 -17.35 2.02
N SER A 216 -11.52 -17.11 0.72
CA SER A 216 -12.20 -17.98 -0.25
C SER A 216 -11.27 -18.97 -0.96
N SER A 217 -9.99 -19.06 -0.58
CA SER A 217 -9.06 -20.01 -1.16
C SER A 217 -9.52 -21.47 -0.97
N ASN A 218 -9.45 -22.28 -2.02
CA ASN A 218 -9.87 -23.70 -1.99
C ASN A 218 -9.13 -24.53 -0.92
N ARG A 219 -7.97 -24.08 -0.43
CA ARG A 219 -7.28 -24.71 0.72
C ARG A 219 -8.06 -24.62 2.04
N LEU A 220 -9.04 -23.71 2.15
CA LEU A 220 -9.82 -23.45 3.36
C LEU A 220 -11.19 -24.13 3.35
N LYS A 221 -11.63 -24.69 2.21
CA LYS A 221 -12.84 -25.54 2.15
C LYS A 221 -12.55 -26.89 2.83
N LYS A 222 -12.66 -26.93 4.16
CA LYS A 222 -12.99 -28.19 4.84
C LYS A 222 -14.36 -28.66 4.34
N PRO A 223 -14.58 -29.97 4.15
CA PRO A 223 -15.88 -30.48 3.76
C PRO A 223 -16.94 -30.04 4.78
N ALA A 224 -18.07 -29.56 4.24
CA ALA A 224 -19.17 -28.95 4.95
C ALA A 224 -19.68 -29.78 6.15
N LYS A 225 -19.27 -29.40 7.37
CA LYS A 225 -19.95 -29.74 8.63
C LYS A 225 -19.90 -28.59 9.65
N SER A 226 -19.79 -27.35 9.20
CA SER A 226 -19.88 -26.17 10.08
C SER A 226 -20.83 -25.16 9.50
N ALA A 227 -22.12 -25.38 9.75
CA ALA A 227 -23.21 -24.44 9.50
C ALA A 227 -23.23 -23.32 10.57
N SER A 228 -22.08 -22.69 10.82
CA SER A 228 -22.01 -21.47 11.62
C SER A 228 -21.26 -20.43 10.82
N GLY A 229 -21.87 -19.26 10.63
CA GLY A 229 -21.35 -18.11 9.88
C GLY A 229 -20.12 -17.44 10.50
N THR A 230 -19.19 -18.21 11.06
CA THR A 230 -17.86 -17.74 11.41
C THR A 230 -17.03 -17.62 10.14
N PRO A 231 -16.39 -16.47 9.88
CA PRO A 231 -15.50 -16.30 8.74
C PRO A 231 -14.45 -17.41 8.75
N GLY A 232 -14.23 -18.02 7.59
CA GLY A 232 -13.28 -19.13 7.45
C GLY A 232 -11.91 -18.72 8.01
N LYS A 233 -11.41 -19.47 9.00
CA LYS A 233 -10.11 -19.21 9.62
C LYS A 233 -9.02 -19.28 8.54
N LEU A 234 -8.25 -18.20 8.36
CA LEU A 234 -7.13 -18.17 7.43
C LEU A 234 -6.06 -19.19 7.82
N GLY A 235 -5.32 -19.70 6.82
CA GLY A 235 -4.12 -20.50 7.07
C GLY A 235 -3.04 -19.65 7.74
N PRO A 236 -2.03 -20.25 8.40
CA PRO A 236 -1.01 -19.49 9.12
C PRO A 236 -0.26 -18.47 8.25
N ALA A 237 0.02 -18.83 7.00
CA ALA A 237 0.70 -17.93 6.06
C ALA A 237 -0.22 -16.80 5.56
N GLU A 238 -1.49 -17.12 5.26
CA GLU A 238 -2.50 -16.12 4.89
C GLU A 238 -2.76 -15.14 6.04
N GLN A 239 -2.85 -15.64 7.29
CA GLN A 239 -3.03 -14.81 8.47
C GLN A 239 -1.82 -13.90 8.68
N HIS A 240 -0.59 -14.43 8.59
CA HIS A 240 0.61 -13.61 8.75
C HIS A 240 0.72 -12.51 7.69
N LEU A 241 0.34 -12.81 6.43
CA LEU A 241 0.29 -11.80 5.36
C LEU A 241 -0.74 -10.71 5.68
N MET A 242 -1.95 -11.10 6.11
CA MET A 242 -2.98 -10.15 6.51
C MET A 242 -2.52 -9.29 7.69
N ASP A 243 -1.94 -9.89 8.73
CA ASP A 243 -1.43 -9.17 9.91
C ASP A 243 -0.33 -8.17 9.52
N MET A 244 0.58 -8.56 8.63
CA MET A 244 1.64 -7.68 8.10
C MET A 244 1.10 -6.53 7.27
N LEU A 245 0.07 -6.76 6.44
CA LEU A 245 -0.58 -5.66 5.71
C LEU A 245 -1.35 -4.74 6.67
N CYS A 246 -2.02 -5.30 7.67
CA CYS A 246 -2.77 -4.53 8.66
C CYS A 246 -1.88 -3.68 9.57
N SER A 247 -0.73 -4.20 10.00
CA SER A 247 0.25 -3.41 10.77
C SER A 247 0.82 -2.24 9.96
N SER A 248 0.72 -2.31 8.64
CA SER A 248 1.32 -1.35 7.71
C SER A 248 0.33 -0.31 7.17
N GLY A 249 -0.94 -0.36 7.58
CA GLY A 249 -1.97 0.64 7.25
C GLY A 249 -3.26 0.07 6.65
N PHE A 250 -3.29 -1.21 6.23
CA PHE A 250 -4.55 -1.84 5.85
C PHE A 250 -5.42 -2.15 7.09
N HIS A 251 -6.70 -2.39 6.86
CA HIS A 251 -7.66 -2.78 7.88
C HIS A 251 -8.50 -3.94 7.39
N ASP A 252 -9.10 -4.71 8.31
CA ASP A 252 -9.92 -5.86 7.92
C ASP A 252 -11.08 -5.49 6.97
N SER A 253 -11.59 -4.26 7.10
CA SER A 253 -12.62 -3.67 6.25
C SER A 253 -12.08 -2.92 5.02
N SER A 254 -10.78 -2.97 4.75
CA SER A 254 -10.18 -2.31 3.59
C SER A 254 -10.80 -2.81 2.29
N LYS A 255 -11.06 -1.85 1.41
CA LYS A 255 -11.61 -2.09 0.07
C LYS A 255 -10.54 -1.79 -0.97
N TRP A 256 -10.66 -2.44 -2.13
CA TRP A 256 -9.85 -2.09 -3.30
C TRP A 256 -10.08 -0.62 -3.67
N GLY A 257 -9.00 0.13 -3.88
CA GLY A 257 -9.08 1.53 -4.32
C GLY A 257 -9.61 1.64 -5.75
N ASN A 258 -9.22 0.69 -6.61
CA ASN A 258 -9.84 0.47 -7.91
C ASN A 258 -10.11 -1.03 -8.11
N ARG A 259 -11.24 -1.36 -8.73
CA ARG A 259 -11.61 -2.72 -9.14
C ARG A 259 -12.47 -2.63 -10.40
N ALA A 260 -11.96 -3.09 -11.52
CA ALA A 260 -12.61 -2.97 -12.81
C ALA A 260 -12.55 -4.28 -13.60
N GLN A 261 -13.66 -4.62 -14.26
CA GLN A 261 -13.70 -5.70 -15.24
C GLN A 261 -13.12 -5.20 -16.57
N GLU A 262 -12.22 -5.98 -17.18
CA GLU A 262 -11.74 -5.69 -18.52
C GLU A 262 -12.86 -5.91 -19.57
N PRO A 263 -13.14 -4.94 -20.45
CA PRO A 263 -14.18 -5.07 -21.47
C PRO A 263 -13.94 -6.29 -22.38
N GLY A 264 -15.01 -7.07 -22.60
CA GLY A 264 -14.96 -8.27 -23.46
C GLY A 264 -14.18 -9.46 -22.88
N LYS A 265 -13.66 -9.35 -21.66
CA LYS A 265 -12.92 -10.42 -21.00
C LYS A 265 -13.57 -10.84 -19.68
N THR A 266 -13.23 -12.05 -19.24
CA THR A 266 -13.60 -12.57 -17.92
C THR A 266 -12.45 -12.38 -16.93
N VAL A 267 -11.94 -11.15 -16.90
CA VAL A 267 -10.81 -10.72 -16.06
C VAL A 267 -11.23 -9.47 -15.29
N ILE A 268 -10.90 -9.42 -14.00
CA ILE A 268 -11.05 -8.23 -13.16
C ILE A 268 -9.68 -7.87 -12.61
N SER A 269 -9.25 -6.64 -12.85
CA SER A 269 -8.05 -6.07 -12.25
C SER A 269 -8.45 -5.23 -11.04
N SER A 270 -7.68 -5.32 -9.97
CA SER A 270 -7.86 -4.50 -8.77
C SER A 270 -6.53 -3.96 -8.28
N LEU A 271 -6.57 -2.74 -7.75
CA LEU A 271 -5.42 -2.04 -7.20
C LEU A 271 -5.80 -1.39 -5.87
N SER A 272 -4.93 -1.53 -4.88
CA SER A 272 -4.98 -0.75 -3.65
C SER A 272 -3.58 -0.24 -3.33
N LEU A 273 -3.49 1.05 -3.06
CA LEU A 273 -2.31 1.72 -2.56
C LEU A 273 -2.54 2.02 -1.09
N CYS A 274 -1.56 1.68 -0.25
CA CYS A 274 -1.59 1.99 1.17
C CYS A 274 -0.32 2.73 1.54
N ARG A 275 -0.49 3.94 2.05
CA ARG A 275 0.61 4.70 2.64
C ARG A 275 1.08 3.99 3.92
N LEU A 276 2.38 3.74 4.03
CA LEU A 276 2.94 3.19 5.25
C LEU A 276 2.83 4.23 6.36
N MET A 277 2.25 3.85 7.50
CA MET A 277 2.13 4.73 8.66
C MET A 277 3.49 4.89 9.35
N ASN A 278 4.27 5.88 8.90
CA ASN A 278 5.59 6.23 9.41
C ASN A 278 5.68 7.72 9.76
N GLU A 279 6.88 8.18 10.06
CA GLU A 279 7.19 9.56 10.46
C GLU A 279 6.89 10.60 9.38
N THR A 280 6.73 10.16 8.13
CA THR A 280 6.52 11.02 6.97
C THR A 280 5.05 11.37 6.76
N THR A 281 4.12 10.75 7.49
CA THR A 281 2.69 11.03 7.32
C THR A 281 2.26 12.24 8.15
N GLN A 282 1.21 12.92 7.67
CA GLN A 282 0.62 14.05 8.40
C GLN A 282 0.14 13.63 9.81
N GLU A 283 -0.44 12.43 9.97
CA GLU A 283 -0.94 12.01 11.29
C GLU A 283 0.19 11.84 12.32
N PHE A 284 1.40 11.45 11.89
CA PHE A 284 2.54 11.37 12.79
C PHE A 284 3.05 12.76 13.16
N ARG A 285 3.17 13.67 12.18
CA ARG A 285 3.56 15.06 12.42
C ARG A 285 2.62 15.75 13.40
N ASP A 286 1.31 15.62 13.22
CA ASP A 286 0.31 16.21 14.11
C ASP A 286 0.45 15.72 15.56
N LYS A 287 0.64 14.40 15.74
CA LYS A 287 0.88 13.80 17.07
C LYS A 287 2.16 14.32 17.71
N TYR A 288 3.22 14.48 16.93
CA TYR A 288 4.48 15.04 17.41
C TYR A 288 4.33 16.49 17.83
N GLU A 289 3.69 17.32 17.01
CA GLU A 289 3.44 18.72 17.35
C GLU A 289 2.59 18.86 18.63
N GLU A 290 1.54 18.05 18.77
CA GLU A 290 0.73 18.02 19.99
C GLU A 290 1.54 17.59 21.21
N ALA A 291 2.34 16.53 21.09
CA ALA A 291 3.19 16.04 22.18
C ALA A 291 4.26 17.07 22.57
N LYS A 292 4.87 17.75 21.58
CA LYS A 292 5.87 18.80 21.78
C LYS A 292 5.26 20.01 22.49
N ARG A 293 4.12 20.52 22.03
CA ARG A 293 3.37 21.61 22.71
C ARG A 293 3.06 21.26 24.17
N ASN A 294 2.55 20.06 24.42
CA ASN A 294 2.24 19.58 25.77
C ASN A 294 3.49 19.48 26.67
N TYR A 295 4.64 19.12 26.10
CA TYR A 295 5.91 19.08 26.81
C TYR A 295 6.41 20.49 27.16
N ASP A 296 6.36 21.42 26.21
CA ASP A 296 6.78 22.80 26.38
C ASP A 296 5.92 23.49 27.45
N ASP A 297 4.59 23.36 27.39
CA ASP A 297 3.66 23.89 28.40
C ASP A 297 3.95 23.36 29.81
N ARG A 298 4.27 22.06 29.95
CA ARG A 298 4.64 21.46 31.24
C ARG A 298 5.97 21.97 31.77
N THR A 299 6.94 22.17 30.87
CA THR A 299 8.27 22.66 31.20
C THR A 299 8.20 24.12 31.64
N GLU A 300 7.44 24.95 30.93
CA GLU A 300 7.15 26.33 31.29
C GLU A 300 6.41 26.43 32.63
N ALA A 301 5.38 25.62 32.86
CA ALA A 301 4.65 25.58 34.12
C ALA A 301 5.56 25.18 35.30
N SER A 302 6.44 24.19 35.11
CA SER A 302 7.42 23.79 36.13
C SER A 302 8.44 24.90 36.41
N ARG A 303 8.86 25.65 35.39
CA ARG A 303 9.79 26.76 35.54
C ARG A 303 9.13 27.92 36.31
N ALA A 304 7.91 28.27 35.96
CA ALA A 304 7.12 29.30 36.65
C ALA A 304 6.88 28.97 38.13
N GLN A 305 6.65 27.69 38.49
CA GLN A 305 6.52 27.27 39.89
C GLN A 305 7.85 27.37 40.67
N SER A 306 8.97 27.11 40.01
CA SER A 306 10.31 27.20 40.63
C SER A 306 10.81 28.63 40.86
N GLU A 307 10.25 29.62 40.14
CA GLU A 307 10.56 31.04 40.26
C GLU A 307 9.66 31.79 41.26
N SER A 308 9.13 31.10 42.28
CA SER A 308 8.44 31.77 43.41
C SER A 308 9.41 32.70 44.16
N PRO A 309 9.02 33.94 44.52
CA PRO A 309 9.93 34.92 45.08
C PRO A 309 10.41 34.46 46.45
N SER A 310 11.73 34.35 46.58
CA SER A 310 12.43 34.15 47.85
C SER A 310 11.89 35.14 48.90
N LEU A 311 11.18 34.64 49.92
CA LEU A 311 10.87 35.40 51.13
C LEU A 311 12.19 35.86 51.75
N THR A 312 12.45 37.16 51.68
CA THR A 312 13.60 37.79 52.33
C THR A 312 13.49 37.58 53.84
N PRO A 313 14.52 37.06 54.53
CA PRO A 313 14.48 36.94 55.97
C PRO A 313 14.54 38.35 56.58
N LEU A 314 13.55 38.71 57.38
CA LEU A 314 13.60 39.92 58.21
C LEU A 314 14.79 39.78 59.17
N VAL A 315 15.84 40.57 58.96
CA VAL A 315 16.94 40.70 59.92
C VAL A 315 16.45 41.60 61.05
N SER A 316 16.08 41.01 62.19
CA SER A 316 15.80 41.74 63.42
C SER A 316 17.09 42.39 63.93
N GLN A 317 17.14 43.72 63.95
CA GLN A 317 18.19 44.48 64.62
C GLN A 317 17.96 44.43 66.13
N THR A 318 18.74 43.61 66.84
CA THR A 318 18.86 43.70 68.30
C THR A 318 19.99 44.65 68.65
N SER A 319 19.62 45.72 69.34
CA SER A 319 20.50 46.78 69.85
C SER A 319 21.56 46.24 70.80
N GLN A 320 22.80 46.70 70.58
CA GLN A 320 23.89 46.56 71.53
C GLN A 320 23.56 47.34 72.81
N SER A 321 23.47 46.65 73.93
CA SER A 321 23.69 47.23 75.24
C SER A 321 24.82 46.44 75.89
N GLY A 322 25.87 47.17 76.27
CA GLY A 322 27.05 46.60 76.88
C GLY A 322 26.78 46.23 78.33
N ASP A 323 27.43 45.15 78.78
CA ASP A 323 27.86 45.09 80.17
C ASP A 323 29.08 44.19 80.34
N TYR A 324 30.00 44.70 81.15
CA TYR A 324 31.27 44.09 81.50
C TYR A 324 31.11 43.05 82.63
N LYS A 325 32.02 42.06 82.61
CA LYS A 325 32.46 41.16 83.71
C LYS A 325 31.78 39.78 83.79
N ARG A 326 32.53 38.71 83.52
CA ARG A 326 33.45 38.00 84.45
C ARG A 326 33.89 36.67 83.81
N LYS A 327 35.20 36.40 83.87
CA LYS A 327 35.81 35.12 83.47
C LYS A 327 35.37 34.01 84.43
N SER A 328 34.90 32.89 83.90
CA SER A 328 34.94 31.58 84.58
C SER A 328 35.52 30.52 83.65
N ARG A 329 36.48 29.78 84.21
CA ARG A 329 37.35 28.80 83.57
C ARG A 329 36.59 27.49 83.39
N LEU A 330 35.98 27.28 82.23
CA LEU A 330 35.72 25.95 81.68
C LEU A 330 35.96 26.02 80.18
N SER A 331 37.24 25.99 79.84
CA SER A 331 37.69 25.72 78.48
C SER A 331 37.53 24.25 78.18
N SER A 332 37.20 23.98 76.91
CA SER A 332 37.54 22.74 76.20
C SER A 332 36.60 21.58 76.43
N LEU A 333 35.55 21.48 75.61
CA LEU A 333 35.06 20.24 75.00
C LEU A 333 33.82 20.56 74.15
N ALA A 334 34.03 20.80 72.85
CA ALA A 334 33.11 20.48 71.72
C ALA A 334 33.37 21.33 70.45
N ASP A 335 34.62 21.68 70.14
CA ASP A 335 35.01 22.05 68.77
C ASP A 335 35.78 20.88 68.16
N ASN A 336 35.07 19.78 67.89
CA ASN A 336 35.59 18.69 67.06
C ASN A 336 34.47 17.79 66.49
N VAL A 337 33.45 18.41 65.89
CA VAL A 337 32.60 17.72 64.90
C VAL A 337 32.49 18.62 63.68
N LYS A 338 33.62 18.78 62.98
CA LYS A 338 33.63 19.20 61.58
C LYS A 338 33.74 17.92 60.75
N SER A 339 32.77 17.79 59.85
CA SER A 339 32.77 16.91 58.67
C SER A 339 32.47 15.43 58.90
N ARG A 340 31.20 15.06 58.66
CA ARG A 340 30.83 13.97 57.73
C ARG A 340 29.33 13.99 57.41
N SER A 341 28.86 15.11 56.87
CA SER A 341 27.64 15.10 56.04
C SER A 341 28.07 15.45 54.62
N SER A 342 28.62 14.44 53.93
CA SER A 342 28.68 14.42 52.48
C SER A 342 27.26 14.20 51.94
N SER A 343 26.39 15.22 52.04
CA SER A 343 25.20 15.30 51.21
C SER A 343 25.46 16.23 50.04
N ARG A 344 26.53 15.96 49.29
CA ARG A 344 26.57 16.29 47.85
C ARG A 344 25.79 15.22 47.08
N GLN A 345 24.52 15.03 47.44
CA GLN A 345 23.52 14.72 46.41
C GLN A 345 23.15 16.07 45.80
N ARG A 346 24.09 16.64 45.03
CA ARG A 346 23.71 17.60 43.99
C ARG A 346 22.85 16.77 43.05
N SER A 347 21.55 17.03 43.07
CA SER A 347 20.53 16.29 42.36
C SER A 347 20.98 16.00 40.93
N ARG A 348 21.28 14.74 40.62
CA ARG A 348 21.42 14.27 39.24
C ARG A 348 20.14 14.54 38.41
N SER A 349 19.02 14.89 39.06
CA SER A 349 17.81 15.34 38.38
C SER A 349 17.92 16.75 37.77
N ARG A 350 18.75 17.65 38.32
CA ARG A 350 18.90 19.01 37.73
C ARG A 350 19.71 19.01 36.44
N GLN A 351 20.62 18.04 36.27
CA GLN A 351 21.46 17.94 35.08
C GLN A 351 20.77 17.25 33.90
N ARG A 352 19.60 16.65 34.13
CA ARG A 352 18.74 16.06 33.09
C ARG A 352 17.67 17.01 32.57
N GLN A 353 17.52 18.21 33.14
CA GLN A 353 16.46 19.17 32.79
C GLN A 353 16.78 20.04 31.57
N ASP A 354 18.04 20.08 31.11
CA ASP A 354 18.47 20.99 30.03
C ASP A 354 18.61 20.32 28.66
N VAL A 355 18.35 19.02 28.53
CA VAL A 355 18.39 18.32 27.24
C VAL A 355 16.96 18.18 26.72
N PRO A 356 16.63 18.71 25.52
CA PRO A 356 15.31 18.54 24.94
C PRO A 356 15.02 17.05 24.72
N PRO A 357 13.76 16.61 24.86
CA PRO A 357 13.40 15.22 24.68
C PRO A 357 13.64 14.80 23.23
N THR A 358 14.12 13.58 23.05
CA THR A 358 14.28 13.01 21.71
C THR A 358 12.91 12.69 21.08
N LEU A 359 12.84 12.57 19.75
CA LEU A 359 11.60 12.28 19.01
C LEU A 359 10.77 11.15 19.66
N TYR A 360 11.43 10.01 19.93
CA TYR A 360 10.75 8.82 20.42
C TYR A 360 10.44 8.83 21.92
N GLU A 361 10.95 9.82 22.66
CA GLU A 361 10.50 10.08 24.03
C GLU A 361 9.17 10.84 24.05
N LEU A 362 8.86 11.62 23.01
CA LEU A 362 7.60 12.33 22.86
C LEU A 362 6.52 11.47 22.21
N VAL A 363 6.86 10.79 21.11
CA VAL A 363 5.93 9.97 20.32
C VAL A 363 6.52 8.57 20.11
N PRO A 364 5.79 7.48 20.41
CA PRO A 364 6.30 6.14 20.17
C PRO A 364 6.75 5.93 18.72
N LYS A 365 7.90 5.27 18.52
CA LYS A 365 8.36 4.85 17.18
C LYS A 365 7.29 3.98 16.53
N PRO A 366 6.86 4.27 15.29
CA PRO A 366 5.95 3.40 14.55
C PRO A 366 6.47 1.96 14.49
N ASP A 367 5.61 0.97 14.77
CA ASP A 367 6.00 -0.44 14.70
C ASP A 367 5.86 -0.93 13.25
N ILE A 368 6.91 -0.73 12.47
CA ILE A 368 6.95 -1.09 11.04
C ILE A 368 7.57 -2.47 10.87
N ASN A 369 6.90 -3.33 10.11
CA ASN A 369 7.41 -4.66 9.80
C ASN A 369 8.52 -4.57 8.72
N SER A 370 9.79 -4.70 9.14
CA SER A 370 10.94 -4.64 8.23
C SER A 370 10.94 -5.70 7.13
N LYS A 371 10.15 -6.79 7.26
CA LYS A 371 9.97 -7.78 6.18
C LYS A 371 9.33 -7.20 4.93
N LEU A 372 8.71 -6.02 5.00
CA LEU A 372 8.20 -5.32 3.81
C LEU A 372 9.31 -5.04 2.78
N LEU A 373 10.56 -4.86 3.23
CA LEU A 373 11.72 -4.66 2.35
C LEU A 373 12.01 -5.87 1.46
N LEU A 374 11.52 -7.06 1.82
CA LEU A 374 11.58 -8.24 0.93
C LEU A 374 10.81 -8.02 -0.38
N PHE A 375 9.84 -7.09 -0.38
CA PHE A 375 9.01 -6.75 -1.53
C PHE A 375 9.46 -5.46 -2.23
N TRP A 376 10.54 -4.84 -1.78
CA TRP A 376 11.09 -3.65 -2.42
C TRP A 376 11.93 -4.06 -3.62
N LYS A 377 11.62 -3.49 -4.80
CA LYS A 377 12.20 -3.84 -6.12
C LYS A 377 12.02 -5.31 -6.55
N LYS A 378 11.39 -6.14 -5.72
CA LYS A 378 11.13 -7.57 -5.95
C LYS A 378 9.68 -7.89 -5.59
N PRO A 379 8.75 -7.64 -6.52
CA PRO A 379 7.34 -7.91 -6.27
C PRO A 379 7.11 -9.39 -5.96
N ALA A 380 6.39 -9.68 -4.88
CA ALA A 380 5.98 -11.04 -4.55
C ALA A 380 4.64 -11.36 -5.19
N ARG A 381 4.51 -12.59 -5.70
CA ARG A 381 3.28 -13.07 -6.33
C ARG A 381 2.71 -14.27 -5.61
N LYS A 382 1.38 -14.31 -5.48
CA LYS A 382 0.65 -15.45 -4.92
C LYS A 382 -0.54 -15.77 -5.80
N CYS A 383 -0.61 -17.01 -6.28
CA CYS A 383 -1.71 -17.51 -7.11
C CYS A 383 -2.49 -18.58 -6.36
N TRP A 384 -3.82 -18.53 -6.43
CA TRP A 384 -4.68 -19.60 -5.91
C TRP A 384 -6.01 -19.66 -6.67
N TRP A 385 -6.68 -20.78 -6.48
CA TRP A 385 -8.02 -21.02 -7.01
C TRP A 385 -9.06 -20.96 -5.89
N GLY A 386 -10.22 -20.44 -6.25
CA GLY A 386 -11.45 -20.44 -5.49
C GLY A 386 -12.59 -21.02 -6.33
N GLU A 387 -13.67 -21.39 -5.68
CA GLU A 387 -14.89 -21.84 -6.32
C GLU A 387 -16.10 -21.31 -5.55
N GLU A 388 -17.08 -20.78 -6.27
CA GLU A 388 -18.29 -20.20 -5.70
C GLU A 388 -19.51 -20.65 -6.50
N GLU A 389 -20.60 -21.01 -5.81
CA GLU A 389 -21.88 -21.30 -6.45
C GLU A 389 -22.81 -20.12 -6.17
N VAL A 390 -23.26 -19.46 -7.22
CA VAL A 390 -24.05 -18.24 -7.14
C VAL A 390 -25.27 -18.32 -8.03
N LYS A 391 -26.32 -17.57 -7.70
CA LYS A 391 -27.46 -17.36 -8.58
C LYS A 391 -27.36 -15.97 -9.18
N LEU A 392 -27.24 -15.88 -10.50
CA LEU A 392 -27.11 -14.63 -11.23
C LEU A 392 -28.44 -14.28 -11.87
N VAL A 393 -28.88 -13.04 -11.73
CA VAL A 393 -30.06 -12.53 -12.43
C VAL A 393 -29.64 -12.11 -13.83
N LEU A 394 -30.21 -12.73 -14.85
CA LEU A 394 -29.96 -12.43 -16.26
C LEU A 394 -31.21 -11.81 -16.90
N LYS A 395 -30.98 -10.88 -17.83
CA LYS A 395 -32.03 -10.27 -18.66
C LYS A 395 -31.95 -10.83 -20.06
N LEU A 396 -32.88 -11.71 -20.41
CA LEU A 396 -32.81 -12.50 -21.65
C LEU A 396 -34.17 -12.52 -22.35
N TYR A 397 -34.16 -12.70 -23.66
CA TYR A 397 -35.36 -13.08 -24.42
C TYR A 397 -35.62 -14.57 -24.20
N GLY A 398 -36.74 -14.89 -23.54
CA GLY A 398 -37.03 -16.28 -23.23
C GLY A 398 -38.18 -16.47 -22.26
N GLU A 399 -38.49 -17.73 -21.99
CA GLU A 399 -39.51 -18.14 -21.03
C GLU A 399 -38.95 -19.18 -20.06
N TYR A 400 -39.15 -18.98 -18.76
CA TYR A 400 -38.72 -19.93 -17.73
C TYR A 400 -39.88 -20.84 -17.33
N ASN A 401 -39.76 -22.13 -17.64
CA ASN A 401 -40.76 -23.11 -17.27
C ASN A 401 -40.52 -23.62 -15.84
N LYS A 402 -41.32 -23.15 -14.89
CA LYS A 402 -41.21 -23.54 -13.47
C LYS A 402 -41.49 -25.04 -13.21
N ALA A 403 -42.19 -25.72 -14.11
CA ALA A 403 -42.54 -27.13 -13.95
C ALA A 403 -41.41 -28.07 -14.40
N THR A 404 -40.73 -27.74 -15.50
CA THR A 404 -39.59 -28.53 -16.03
C THR A 404 -38.24 -28.04 -15.55
N GLY A 405 -38.16 -26.78 -15.08
CA GLY A 405 -36.91 -26.12 -14.74
C GLY A 405 -36.08 -25.72 -15.96
N GLU A 406 -36.64 -25.78 -17.17
CA GLU A 406 -35.96 -25.43 -18.42
C GLU A 406 -36.15 -23.95 -18.76
N LEU A 407 -35.10 -23.36 -19.32
CA LEU A 407 -35.10 -22.00 -19.86
C LEU A 407 -35.20 -22.06 -21.37
N LEU A 408 -36.34 -21.67 -21.94
CA LEU A 408 -36.52 -21.54 -23.37
C LEU A 408 -35.92 -20.22 -23.83
N LEU A 409 -34.86 -20.26 -24.65
CA LEU A 409 -34.26 -19.07 -25.25
C LEU A 409 -35.01 -18.69 -26.53
N LEU A 410 -35.36 -17.42 -26.67
CA LEU A 410 -36.08 -16.88 -27.82
C LEU A 410 -35.22 -15.84 -28.55
N PRO A 411 -35.31 -15.74 -29.89
CA PRO A 411 -34.58 -14.71 -30.65
C PRO A 411 -35.14 -13.31 -30.40
N GLU A 412 -36.45 -13.19 -30.21
CA GLU A 412 -37.16 -11.95 -29.97
C GLU A 412 -38.32 -12.20 -29.01
N GLY A 413 -38.77 -11.15 -28.30
CA GLY A 413 -39.90 -11.25 -27.38
C GLY A 413 -39.78 -10.31 -26.19
N PRO A 414 -40.54 -10.52 -25.11
CA PRO A 414 -40.33 -9.79 -23.87
C PRO A 414 -39.01 -10.23 -23.21
N ILE A 415 -38.26 -9.26 -22.66
CA ILE A 415 -37.12 -9.54 -21.81
C ILE A 415 -37.65 -10.02 -20.46
N VAL A 416 -37.14 -11.16 -19.99
CA VAL A 416 -37.50 -11.75 -18.71
C VAL A 416 -36.27 -11.79 -17.80
N ASP A 417 -36.48 -11.44 -16.53
CA ASP A 417 -35.47 -11.59 -15.48
C ASP A 417 -35.48 -13.04 -14.98
N VAL A 418 -34.37 -13.75 -15.17
CA VAL A 418 -34.23 -15.17 -14.80
C VAL A 418 -33.05 -15.36 -13.86
N GLU A 419 -33.28 -16.05 -12.73
CA GLU A 419 -32.20 -16.48 -11.85
C GLU A 419 -31.57 -17.75 -12.38
N VAL A 420 -30.32 -17.63 -12.82
CA VAL A 420 -29.54 -18.74 -13.36
C VAL A 420 -28.51 -19.19 -12.32
N PRO A 421 -28.53 -20.46 -11.89
CA PRO A 421 -27.48 -21.02 -11.05
C PRO A 421 -26.19 -21.17 -11.88
N VAL A 422 -25.10 -20.60 -11.38
CA VAL A 422 -23.79 -20.60 -12.03
C VAL A 422 -22.72 -21.01 -11.03
N LYS A 423 -21.91 -21.98 -11.43
CA LYS A 423 -20.69 -22.36 -10.74
C LYS A 423 -19.53 -21.55 -11.30
N LEU A 424 -18.91 -20.74 -10.45
CA LEU A 424 -17.78 -19.89 -10.77
C LEU A 424 -16.49 -20.56 -10.30
N HIS A 425 -15.56 -20.76 -11.23
CA HIS A 425 -14.17 -21.07 -10.90
C HIS A 425 -13.35 -19.79 -11.02
N ILE A 426 -12.64 -19.43 -9.95
CA ILE A 426 -11.96 -18.14 -9.85
C ILE A 426 -10.48 -18.39 -9.62
N ARG A 427 -9.62 -17.86 -10.49
CA ARG A 427 -8.18 -17.80 -10.28
C ARG A 427 -7.84 -16.38 -9.82
N ARG A 428 -7.17 -16.26 -8.67
CA ARG A 428 -6.69 -14.99 -8.14
C ARG A 428 -5.18 -14.98 -8.16
N VAL A 429 -4.60 -13.91 -8.66
CA VAL A 429 -3.16 -13.66 -8.61
C VAL A 429 -2.95 -12.33 -7.91
N TRP A 430 -2.40 -12.39 -6.69
CA TRP A 430 -1.95 -11.18 -6.01
C TRP A 430 -0.51 -10.87 -6.36
N THR A 431 -0.24 -9.59 -6.54
CA THR A 431 1.10 -9.03 -6.60
C THR A 431 1.25 -7.99 -5.49
N LEU A 432 2.24 -8.17 -4.63
CA LEU A 432 2.58 -7.25 -3.55
C LEU A 432 3.96 -6.65 -3.80
N GLU A 433 4.04 -5.33 -3.78
CA GLU A 433 5.27 -4.58 -3.97
C GLU A 433 5.34 -3.44 -2.95
N LEU A 434 6.55 -3.17 -2.46
CA LEU A 434 6.84 -1.98 -1.68
C LEU A 434 7.51 -0.94 -2.59
N SER A 435 6.99 0.28 -2.59
CA SER A 435 7.55 1.43 -3.28
C SER A 435 8.06 2.44 -2.26
N VAL A 436 9.34 2.79 -2.32
CA VAL A 436 9.95 3.80 -1.45
C VAL A 436 10.22 5.03 -2.31
N VAL A 437 9.48 6.10 -2.05
CA VAL A 437 9.52 7.31 -2.88
C VAL A 437 10.81 8.08 -2.62
N GLY A 438 11.45 8.53 -3.70
CA GLY A 438 12.74 9.21 -3.66
C GLY A 438 13.95 8.29 -3.51
N VAL A 439 13.79 6.98 -3.75
CA VAL A 439 14.88 6.01 -3.70
C VAL A 439 14.82 5.07 -4.91
N GLU A 440 15.69 5.31 -5.88
CA GLU A 440 15.80 4.53 -7.13
C GLU A 440 16.65 3.27 -7.02
#